data_AF-A0A935T3D2-F1
#
_entry.id   AF-A0A935T3D2-F1
#
_cell.length_a   1.000
_cell.length_b   1.000
_cell.length_c   1.000
_cell.angle_alpha   90.00
_cell.angle_beta   90.00
_cell.angle_gamma   90.00
#
_symmetry.space_group_name_H-M   'P 1'
#
loop_
_entity.id
_entity.type
_entity.pdbx_description
1 polymer ?
#
loop_
_entity_poly.entity_id
_entity_poly.type
_entity_poly.pdbx_seq_one_letter_code
_entity_poly.pdbx_strand_id
1 'polypeptide(L)'
;MPEKKKEGPVFVIEPVGDPISAESRQSYRVSTISAGIEARMGGETGLQVQDLSATGFALLADKKYKIGQTVEVAIRYGDEACHGKAAIQSFRELESGRLRYGVRAIEEDPHAQTFLRTLQRISLAVQREQLARSGGSR
;
A
#
# COMPACT_ATOMS: atom_id res chain seq x y z
N MET A 1 -50.02 -11.64 21.08
CA MET A 1 -49.71 -10.78 19.91
C MET A 1 -48.27 -11.07 19.52
N PRO A 2 -47.96 -11.43 18.26
CA PRO A 2 -46.60 -11.76 17.87
C PRO A 2 -45.73 -10.50 17.72
N GLU A 3 -44.53 -10.55 18.27
CA GLU A 3 -43.51 -9.51 18.26
C GLU A 3 -42.94 -9.34 16.84
N LYS A 4 -43.06 -8.14 16.24
CA LYS A 4 -42.42 -7.83 14.95
C LYS A 4 -40.91 -7.67 15.17
N LYS A 5 -40.12 -8.62 14.64
CA LYS A 5 -38.66 -8.47 14.53
C LYS A 5 -38.33 -7.21 13.72
N LYS A 6 -37.54 -6.31 14.31
CA LYS A 6 -36.95 -5.17 13.59
C LYS A 6 -35.87 -5.70 12.65
N GLU A 7 -36.09 -5.61 11.35
CA GLU A 7 -35.06 -5.88 10.35
C GLU A 7 -34.02 -4.76 10.39
N GLY A 8 -32.74 -5.13 10.33
CA GLY A 8 -31.62 -4.19 10.31
C GLY A 8 -31.52 -3.42 8.99
N PRO A 9 -30.61 -2.45 8.90
CA PRO A 9 -30.45 -1.66 7.68
C PRO A 9 -30.00 -2.54 6.50
N VAL A 10 -30.65 -2.34 5.34
CA VAL A 10 -30.26 -2.93 4.05
C VAL A 10 -29.40 -1.91 3.32
N PHE A 11 -28.24 -2.34 2.84
CA PHE A 11 -27.37 -1.53 1.99
C PHE A 11 -27.36 -2.12 0.58
N VAL A 12 -27.52 -1.27 -0.42
CA VAL A 12 -27.38 -1.63 -1.83
C VAL A 12 -26.08 -1.01 -2.33
N ILE A 13 -25.24 -1.83 -2.95
CA ILE A 13 -23.99 -1.41 -3.56
C ILE A 13 -24.17 -1.51 -5.06
N GLU A 14 -24.01 -0.40 -5.77
CA GLU A 14 -24.12 -0.33 -7.23
C GLU A 14 -22.76 -0.01 -7.85
N PRO A 15 -22.40 -0.62 -9.00
CA PRO A 15 -21.16 -0.31 -9.68
C PRO A 15 -21.21 1.10 -10.27
N VAL A 16 -20.14 1.87 -10.07
CA VAL A 16 -19.96 3.19 -10.69
C VAL A 16 -19.10 3.02 -11.95
N GLY A 17 -19.71 2.53 -13.02
CA GLY A 17 -19.08 2.34 -14.32
C GLY A 17 -18.68 0.90 -14.65
N ASP A 18 -17.98 0.73 -15.77
CA ASP A 18 -17.61 -0.58 -16.29
C ASP A 18 -16.56 -1.28 -15.40
N PRO A 19 -16.66 -2.61 -15.22
CA PRO A 19 -15.65 -3.36 -14.48
C PRO A 19 -14.31 -3.29 -15.22
N ILE A 20 -13.31 -2.69 -14.59
CA ILE A 20 -11.93 -2.69 -15.09
C ILE A 20 -11.21 -3.90 -14.51
N SER A 21 -10.59 -4.72 -15.36
CA SER A 21 -9.78 -5.86 -14.89
C SER A 21 -8.63 -5.36 -14.00
N ALA A 22 -8.55 -5.92 -12.79
CA ALA A 22 -7.42 -5.69 -11.89
C ALA A 22 -6.09 -6.20 -12.48
N GLU A 23 -6.13 -7.07 -13.49
CA GLU A 23 -4.97 -7.63 -14.19
C GLU A 23 -4.25 -6.61 -15.07
N SER A 24 -4.88 -5.48 -15.39
CA SER A 24 -4.21 -4.34 -16.02
C SER A 24 -3.05 -3.80 -15.17
N ARG A 25 -3.05 -4.11 -13.86
CA ARG A 25 -1.92 -3.91 -12.97
C ARG A 25 -0.99 -5.10 -13.13
N GLN A 26 0.14 -4.91 -13.80
CA GLN A 26 1.18 -5.92 -13.97
C GLN A 26 1.79 -6.42 -12.63
N SER A 27 1.40 -5.85 -11.48
CA SER A 27 1.83 -6.29 -10.16
C SER A 27 0.68 -6.14 -9.14
N TYR A 28 0.39 -7.23 -8.43
CA TYR A 28 -0.60 -7.26 -7.35
C TYR A 28 -0.16 -6.38 -6.18
N ARG A 29 -1.09 -5.57 -5.63
CA ARG A 29 -0.86 -4.77 -4.43
C ARG A 29 -1.46 -5.49 -3.24
N VAL A 30 -0.66 -5.71 -2.20
CA VAL A 30 -1.13 -6.25 -0.92
C VAL A 30 -1.32 -5.12 0.09
N SER A 31 -2.42 -5.15 0.83
CA SER A 31 -2.63 -4.23 1.96
C SER A 31 -1.61 -4.51 3.06
N THR A 32 -1.09 -3.48 3.71
CA THR A 32 -0.01 -3.61 4.73
C THR A 32 -0.37 -2.94 6.06
N ILE A 33 -1.60 -2.44 6.17
CA ILE A 33 -2.12 -1.73 7.34
C ILE A 33 -1.93 -2.55 8.62
N SER A 34 -2.16 -3.87 8.56
CA SER A 34 -2.02 -4.77 9.71
C SER A 34 -0.64 -5.41 9.86
N ALA A 35 0.33 -5.02 9.03
CA ALA A 35 1.69 -5.57 9.01
C ALA A 35 2.72 -4.62 9.65
N GLY A 36 2.34 -3.38 10.00
CA GLY A 36 3.24 -2.45 10.69
C GLY A 36 4.47 -2.05 9.87
N ILE A 37 4.35 -2.03 8.54
CA ILE A 37 5.45 -1.65 7.65
C ILE A 37 5.69 -0.15 7.76
N GLU A 38 6.94 0.20 8.04
CA GLU A 38 7.40 1.58 8.14
C GLU A 38 8.28 1.95 6.95
N ALA A 39 8.15 3.20 6.53
CA ALA A 39 8.96 3.80 5.50
C ALA A 39 9.59 5.12 5.94
N ARG A 40 10.67 5.47 5.25
CA ARG A 40 11.23 6.82 5.19
C ARG A 40 11.00 7.36 3.77
N MET A 41 10.60 8.61 3.65
CA MET A 41 10.49 9.29 2.36
C MET A 41 11.06 10.71 2.48
N GLY A 42 12.10 11.00 1.72
CA GLY A 42 12.86 12.23 1.86
C GLY A 42 13.38 12.41 3.30
N GLY A 43 12.88 13.44 3.98
CA GLY A 43 13.24 13.74 5.38
C GLY A 43 12.26 13.20 6.43
N GLU A 44 11.15 12.60 6.03
CA GLU A 44 10.15 12.07 6.96
C GLU A 44 10.42 10.58 7.26
N THR A 45 10.25 10.19 8.52
CA THR A 45 10.51 8.84 9.03
C THR A 45 9.25 8.28 9.72
N GLY A 46 9.20 6.96 9.92
CA GLY A 46 8.05 6.31 10.58
C GLY A 46 6.75 6.42 9.78
N LEU A 47 6.84 6.57 8.45
CA LEU A 47 5.68 6.70 7.59
C LEU A 47 5.01 5.34 7.43
N GLN A 48 3.69 5.29 7.68
CA GLN A 48 2.94 4.05 7.55
C GLN A 48 2.69 3.69 6.08
N VAL A 49 3.21 2.54 5.66
CA VAL A 49 2.89 1.97 4.36
C VAL A 49 1.47 1.39 4.43
N GLN A 50 0.64 1.78 3.46
CA GLN A 50 -0.77 1.38 3.36
C GLN A 50 -0.90 0.11 2.54
N ASP A 51 -0.17 0.04 1.43
CA ASP A 51 -0.14 -1.11 0.54
C ASP A 51 1.17 -1.11 -0.26
N LEU A 52 1.57 -2.28 -0.78
CA LEU A 52 2.79 -2.42 -1.58
C LEU A 52 2.66 -3.46 -2.69
N SER A 53 3.47 -3.32 -3.73
CA SER A 53 3.65 -4.27 -4.83
C SER A 53 5.14 -4.57 -5.03
N ALA A 54 5.48 -5.34 -6.06
CA ALA A 54 6.88 -5.56 -6.43
C ALA A 54 7.59 -4.30 -6.97
N THR A 55 6.84 -3.28 -7.41
CA THR A 55 7.36 -2.11 -8.13
C THR A 55 7.17 -0.78 -7.40
N GLY A 56 6.40 -0.77 -6.32
CA GLY A 56 6.05 0.46 -5.62
C GLY A 56 5.20 0.22 -4.40
N PHE A 57 4.78 1.30 -3.76
CA PHE A 57 3.99 1.25 -2.54
C PHE A 57 3.18 2.54 -2.37
N ALA A 58 2.28 2.56 -1.40
CA ALA A 58 1.60 3.76 -0.97
C ALA A 58 1.82 3.98 0.52
N LEU A 59 1.99 5.24 0.92
CA LEU A 59 2.17 5.63 2.32
C LEU A 59 1.42 6.92 2.66
N LEU A 60 1.31 7.21 3.95
CA LEU A 60 0.80 8.47 4.47
C LEU A 60 1.95 9.37 4.90
N ALA A 61 1.95 10.62 4.45
CA ALA A 61 2.94 11.64 4.82
C ALA A 61 2.23 12.96 5.17
N ASP A 62 2.95 13.83 5.87
CA ASP A 62 2.47 15.16 6.24
C ASP A 62 3.08 16.22 5.31
N LYS A 63 4.29 15.98 4.82
CA LYS A 63 4.93 16.88 3.86
C LYS A 63 4.30 16.74 2.46
N LYS A 64 4.23 17.87 1.77
CA LYS A 64 3.81 17.93 0.37
C LYS A 64 4.95 17.57 -0.57
N TYR A 65 4.70 16.59 -1.44
CA TYR A 65 5.53 16.19 -2.57
C TYR A 65 4.80 16.42 -3.88
N LYS A 66 5.56 16.66 -4.96
CA LYS A 66 5.01 16.88 -6.30
C LYS A 66 4.98 15.57 -7.09
N ILE A 67 3.96 15.39 -7.93
CA ILE A 67 3.93 14.28 -8.90
C ILE A 67 5.15 14.40 -9.83
N GLY A 68 5.80 13.28 -10.13
CA GLY A 68 7.04 13.20 -10.90
C GLY A 68 8.30 13.54 -10.10
N GLN A 69 8.18 14.00 -8.85
CA GLN A 69 9.34 14.24 -8.01
C GLN A 69 10.04 12.92 -7.65
N THR A 70 11.35 12.87 -7.87
CA THR A 70 12.20 11.80 -7.36
C THR A 70 12.57 12.07 -5.91
N VAL A 71 12.37 11.08 -5.04
CA VAL A 71 12.67 11.13 -3.61
C VAL A 71 13.46 9.90 -3.18
N GLU A 72 14.34 10.07 -2.20
CA GLU A 72 14.91 8.93 -1.49
C GLU A 72 13.84 8.25 -0.65
N VAL A 73 13.85 6.92 -0.68
CA VAL A 73 12.95 6.09 0.11
C VAL A 73 13.72 4.99 0.83
N ALA A 74 13.22 4.59 1.98
CA ALA A 74 13.63 3.35 2.64
C ALA A 74 12.39 2.65 3.22
N ILE A 75 12.38 1.33 3.21
CA ILE A 75 11.33 0.50 3.80
C ILE A 75 11.96 -0.51 4.75
N ARG A 76 11.27 -0.78 5.86
CA ARG A 76 11.65 -1.81 6.83
C ARG A 76 10.46 -2.72 7.16
N TYR A 77 10.70 -4.02 7.17
CA TYR A 77 9.75 -5.04 7.61
C TYR A 77 10.47 -6.24 8.23
N GLY A 78 10.39 -6.40 9.56
CA GLY A 78 11.19 -7.41 10.27
C GLY A 78 12.68 -7.22 10.02
N ASP A 79 13.35 -8.28 9.56
CA ASP A 79 14.77 -8.27 9.19
C ASP A 79 15.02 -7.77 7.75
N GLU A 80 13.97 -7.53 6.98
CA GLU A 80 14.08 -7.01 5.62
C GLU A 80 14.12 -5.48 5.64
N ALA A 81 15.13 -4.91 4.98
CA ALA A 81 15.23 -3.47 4.77
C ALA A 81 15.81 -3.17 3.39
N CYS A 82 15.30 -2.14 2.74
CA CYS A 82 15.85 -1.64 1.49
C CYS A 82 15.77 -0.12 1.43
N HIS A 83 16.64 0.46 0.60
CA HIS A 83 16.64 1.89 0.27
C HIS A 83 16.85 2.07 -1.23
N GLY A 84 16.45 3.22 -1.75
CA GLY A 84 16.61 3.57 -3.16
C GLY A 84 15.93 4.88 -3.49
N LYS A 85 15.74 5.14 -4.78
CA LYS A 85 14.97 6.28 -5.27
C LYS A 85 13.63 5.84 -5.85
N ALA A 86 12.60 6.63 -5.58
CA ALA A 86 11.27 6.43 -6.11
C ALA A 86 10.69 7.75 -6.64
N ALA A 87 9.84 7.66 -7.65
CA ALA A 87 9.09 8.78 -8.19
C ALA A 87 7.68 8.80 -7.59
N ILE A 88 7.20 10.00 -7.22
CA ILE A 88 5.80 10.20 -6.83
C ILE A 88 4.92 10.04 -8.07
N GLN A 89 3.98 9.09 -8.04
CA GLN A 89 3.06 8.80 -9.14
C GLN A 89 1.68 9.42 -8.94
N SER A 90 1.23 9.49 -7.69
CA SER A 90 -0.08 10.04 -7.35
C SER A 90 -0.11 10.54 -5.91
N PHE A 91 -1.06 11.40 -5.62
CA PHE A 91 -1.39 11.77 -4.25
C PHE A 91 -2.90 11.94 -4.08
N ARG A 92 -3.37 11.79 -2.84
CA ARG A 92 -4.74 12.06 -2.44
C ARG A 92 -4.73 12.65 -1.03
N GLU A 93 -5.46 13.74 -0.83
CA GLU A 93 -5.72 14.28 0.49
C GLU A 93 -6.84 13.48 1.17
N LEU A 94 -6.61 13.12 2.43
CA LEU A 94 -7.60 12.42 3.26
C LEU A 94 -8.33 13.44 4.13
N GLU A 95 -9.54 13.09 4.59
CA GLU A 95 -10.34 13.95 5.48
C GLU A 95 -9.62 14.31 6.79
N SER A 96 -8.65 13.50 7.21
CA SER A 96 -7.77 13.76 8.35
C SER A 96 -6.73 14.86 8.12
N GLY A 97 -6.64 15.42 6.91
CA GLY A 97 -5.59 16.34 6.48
C GLY A 97 -4.26 15.65 6.12
N ARG A 98 -4.16 14.33 6.29
CA ARG A 98 -2.97 13.56 5.86
C ARG A 98 -2.97 13.32 4.36
N LEU A 99 -1.77 13.19 3.79
CA LEU A 99 -1.58 12.99 2.36
C LEU A 99 -1.19 11.55 2.07
N ARG A 100 -2.00 10.84 1.27
CA ARG A 100 -1.64 9.51 0.76
C ARG A 100 -0.89 9.66 -0.54
N TYR A 101 0.34 9.16 -0.60
CA TYR A 101 1.17 9.14 -1.80
C TYR A 101 1.27 7.73 -2.38
N GLY A 102 1.18 7.62 -3.70
CA GLY A 102 1.60 6.44 -4.45
C GLY A 102 2.99 6.68 -5.04
N VAL A 103 3.92 5.77 -4.78
CA VAL A 103 5.31 5.89 -5.22
C VAL A 103 5.74 4.66 -6.01
N ARG A 104 6.60 4.87 -7.01
CA ARG A 104 7.14 3.80 -7.89
C ARG A 104 8.66 3.86 -7.89
N ALA A 105 9.30 2.71 -7.72
CA ALA A 105 10.74 2.60 -7.82
C ALA A 105 11.23 3.03 -9.21
N ILE A 106 12.38 3.71 -9.26
CA ILE A 106 13.02 4.13 -10.51
C ILE A 106 13.98 3.03 -10.94
N GLU A 107 13.87 2.54 -12.17
CA GLU A 107 14.65 1.40 -12.67
C GLU A 107 16.12 1.76 -12.91
N GLU A 108 16.40 3.04 -13.19
CA GLU A 108 17.73 3.59 -13.41
C GLU A 108 18.52 3.84 -12.11
N ASP A 109 17.93 3.63 -10.94
CA ASP A 109 18.63 3.77 -9.66
C ASP A 109 19.63 2.61 -9.46
N PRO A 110 20.87 2.86 -9.00
CA PRO A 110 21.86 1.79 -8.76
C PRO A 110 21.39 0.71 -7.78
N HIS A 111 20.46 1.06 -6.87
CA HIS A 111 19.89 0.13 -5.90
C HIS A 111 18.55 -0.46 -6.36
N ALA A 112 18.05 -0.12 -7.55
CA ALA A 112 16.73 -0.51 -8.04
C ALA A 112 16.50 -2.02 -7.99
N GLN A 113 17.46 -2.83 -8.44
CA GLN A 113 17.30 -4.29 -8.45
C GLN A 113 17.12 -4.86 -7.03
N THR A 114 17.97 -4.43 -6.09
CA THR A 114 17.89 -4.86 -4.68
C THR A 114 16.61 -4.35 -4.04
N PHE A 115 16.22 -3.10 -4.34
CA PHE A 115 15.01 -2.48 -3.85
C PHE A 115 13.75 -3.24 -4.30
N LEU A 116 13.61 -3.47 -5.61
CA LEU A 116 12.49 -4.20 -6.21
C LEU A 116 12.40 -5.65 -5.71
N ARG A 117 13.53 -6.37 -5.62
CA ARG A 117 13.55 -7.73 -5.05
C ARG A 117 13.10 -7.75 -3.60
N THR A 118 13.53 -6.77 -2.80
CA THR A 118 13.12 -6.68 -1.40
C THR A 118 11.63 -6.37 -1.28
N LEU A 119 11.10 -5.43 -2.08
CA LEU A 119 9.65 -5.17 -2.14
C LEU A 119 8.85 -6.42 -2.50
N GLN A 120 9.33 -7.21 -3.47
CA GLN A 120 8.70 -8.47 -3.85
C GLN A 120 8.71 -9.48 -2.69
N ARG A 121 9.83 -9.64 -1.96
CA ARG A 121 9.91 -10.52 -0.79
C ARG A 121 8.95 -10.10 0.31
N ILE A 122 8.92 -8.81 0.65
CA ILE A 122 8.00 -8.25 1.63
C ILE A 122 6.54 -8.48 1.19
N SER A 123 6.21 -8.25 -0.09
CA SER A 123 4.87 -8.48 -0.62
C SER A 123 4.40 -9.91 -0.42
N LEU A 124 5.26 -10.88 -0.77
CA LEU A 124 4.95 -12.30 -0.60
C LEU A 124 4.83 -12.70 0.88
N ALA A 125 5.67 -12.13 1.76
CA ALA A 125 5.59 -12.38 3.20
C ALA A 125 4.25 -11.90 3.77
N VAL A 126 3.86 -10.66 3.48
CA VAL A 126 2.57 -10.09 3.93
C VAL A 126 1.38 -10.88 3.39
N GLN A 127 1.42 -11.28 2.12
CA GLN A 127 0.36 -12.11 1.53
C GLN A 127 0.21 -13.45 2.25
N ARG A 128 1.32 -14.13 2.56
CA ARG A 128 1.31 -15.40 3.30
C ARG A 128 0.73 -15.24 4.70
N GLU A 129 1.09 -14.16 5.40
CA GLU A 129 0.54 -13.88 6.72
C GLU A 129 -0.96 -13.60 6.68
N GLN A 130 -1.44 -12.87 5.68
CA GLN A 130 -2.87 -12.62 5.50
C GLN A 130 -3.64 -13.92 5.21
N LEU A 131 -3.09 -14.77 4.34
CA LEU A 131 -3.67 -16.08 4.05
C LEU A 131 -3.72 -16.96 5.30
N ALA A 132 -2.63 -17.00 6.08
CA ALA A 132 -2.56 -17.75 7.33
C ALA A 132 -3.63 -17.28 8.34
N ARG A 133 -3.85 -15.96 8.47
CA ARG A 133 -4.92 -15.40 9.32
C ARG A 133 -6.31 -15.80 8.83
N SER A 134 -6.55 -15.78 7.51
CA SER A 134 -7.86 -16.18 6.94
C SER A 134 -8.14 -17.68 7.00
N GLY A 135 -7.09 -18.51 6.93
CA GLY A 135 -7.19 -19.98 7.00
C GLY A 135 -7.27 -20.53 8.43
N GLY A 136 -6.99 -19.71 9.45
CA GLY A 136 -7.03 -20.07 10.86
C GLY A 136 -8.42 -20.08 11.51
N SER A 137 -9.48 -19.80 10.75
CA SER A 137 -10.86 -20.00 11.23
C SER A 137 -11.26 -21.48 11.12
N ARG A 138 -10.89 -22.27 12.13
CA ARG A 138 -11.57 -23.52 12.50
C ARG A 138 -11.72 -23.60 14.00
#